data_AF-A0A2G6C6X3-F1
#
_entry.id   AF-A0A2G6C6X3-F1
#
_cell.length_a   1.000
_cell.length_b   1.000
_cell.length_c   1.000
_cell.angle_alpha   90.00
_cell.angle_beta   90.00
_cell.angle_gamma   90.00
#
_symmetry.space_group_name_H-M   'P 1'
#
loop_
_entity.id
_entity.type
_entity.pdbx_description
1 polymer ?
#
loop_
_entity_poly.entity_id
_entity_poly.type
_entity_poly.pdbx_seq_one_letter_code
_entity_poly.pdbx_strand_id
1 'polypeptide(L)'
;MWVLQAVESDGKLTVTFPDGDGKPAATHTFDSYGTVRVASSMGQVEHRFKVRIPVVIKGRRILARFTLSDRSSQVYPVLIGRSTLMHKFVVDVAHGKILKTKEAKRSRSLGND
;
A
#
# COMPACT_ATOMS: atom_id res chain seq x y z
N MET A 1 0.36 1.46 0.30
CA MET A 1 1.30 0.40 -0.11
C MET A 1 2.15 0.11 1.10
N TRP A 2 2.26 -1.16 1.45
CA TRP A 2 3.05 -1.59 2.60
C TRP A 2 4.53 -1.26 2.40
N VAL A 3 5.13 -0.67 3.42
CA VAL A 3 6.57 -0.42 3.53
C VAL A 3 7.00 -0.80 4.94
N LEU A 4 8.26 -1.21 5.09
CA LEU A 4 8.89 -1.41 6.39
C LEU A 4 9.41 -0.08 6.95
N GLN A 5 9.90 0.77 6.06
CA GLN A 5 10.49 2.05 6.41
C GLN A 5 10.36 3.04 5.26
N ALA A 6 10.22 4.32 5.62
CA ALA A 6 10.33 5.45 4.70
C ALA A 6 11.08 6.58 5.43
N VAL A 7 12.28 6.93 4.97
CA VAL A 7 13.14 7.94 5.58
C VAL A 7 13.47 9.01 4.54
N GLU A 8 13.24 10.26 4.91
CA GLU A 8 13.60 11.42 4.12
C GLU A 8 14.96 11.96 4.58
N SER A 9 15.90 12.12 3.64
CA SER A 9 17.21 12.73 3.87
C SER A 9 17.69 13.42 2.60
N ASP A 10 18.26 14.61 2.71
CA ASP A 10 18.86 15.36 1.60
C ASP A 10 17.91 15.54 0.39
N GLY A 11 16.62 15.78 0.67
CA GLY A 11 15.59 15.97 -0.36
C GLY A 11 15.22 14.69 -1.13
N LYS A 12 15.66 13.52 -0.65
CA LYS A 12 15.32 12.21 -1.22
C LYS A 12 14.56 11.38 -0.19
N LEU A 13 13.61 10.58 -0.69
CA LEU A 13 12.88 9.62 0.13
C LEU A 13 13.39 8.20 -0.15
N THR A 14 14.01 7.58 0.84
CA THR A 14 14.45 6.18 0.78
C THR A 14 13.41 5.29 1.45
N VAL A 15 12.94 4.27 0.72
CA VAL A 15 11.82 3.40 1.12
C VAL A 15 12.25 1.95 1.03
N THR A 16 12.01 1.20 2.09
CA THR A 16 12.25 -0.24 2.14
C THR A 16 10.92 -0.99 2.07
N PHE A 17 10.77 -1.83 1.04
CA PHE A 17 9.61 -2.67 0.80
C PHE A 17 9.87 -4.09 1.33
N PRO A 18 8.85 -4.71 1.94
CA PRO A 18 8.93 -6.10 2.37
C PRO A 18 8.69 -7.10 1.23
N ASP A 19 9.13 -8.34 1.44
CA ASP A 19 8.70 -9.52 0.69
C ASP A 19 7.33 -10.04 1.18
N GLY A 20 6.94 -11.22 0.71
CA GLY A 20 5.69 -11.88 1.11
C GLY A 20 5.63 -12.30 2.59
N ASP A 21 6.78 -12.41 3.26
CA ASP A 21 6.91 -12.80 4.67
C ASP A 21 7.15 -11.60 5.59
N GLY A 22 7.22 -10.39 5.04
CA GLY A 22 7.47 -9.16 5.81
C GLY A 22 8.93 -8.84 6.06
N LYS A 23 9.86 -9.54 5.41
CA LYS A 23 11.31 -9.26 5.52
C LYS A 23 11.72 -8.21 4.48
N PRO A 24 12.78 -7.42 4.73
CA PRO A 24 13.28 -6.46 3.75
C PRO A 24 13.64 -7.14 2.42
N ALA A 25 13.07 -6.64 1.32
CA ALA A 25 13.26 -7.23 -0.01
C ALA A 25 13.89 -6.26 -1.01
N ALA A 26 13.43 -5.01 -1.01
CA ALA A 26 13.91 -4.00 -1.94
C ALA A 26 13.92 -2.62 -1.29
N THR A 27 14.99 -1.88 -1.52
CA THR A 27 15.10 -0.48 -1.12
C THR A 27 15.16 0.39 -2.36
N HIS A 28 14.34 1.43 -2.39
CA HIS A 28 14.27 2.39 -3.49
C HIS A 28 14.35 3.81 -2.97
N THR A 29 15.10 4.65 -3.69
CA THR A 29 15.18 6.08 -3.42
C THR A 29 14.38 6.84 -4.47
N PHE A 30 13.58 7.80 -4.01
CA PHE A 30 12.74 8.66 -4.83
C PHE A 30 13.21 10.11 -4.72
N ASP A 31 13.55 10.72 -5.85
CA ASP A 31 13.86 12.16 -5.94
C ASP A 31 12.59 13.01 -5.99
N SER A 32 11.42 12.39 -6.23
CA SER A 32 10.12 13.07 -6.23
C SER A 32 9.09 12.27 -5.45
N TYR A 33 8.60 12.90 -4.39
CA TYR A 33 7.55 12.40 -3.51
C TYR A 33 6.70 13.57 -3.05
N GLY A 34 5.56 13.27 -2.44
CA GLY A 34 4.77 14.25 -1.72
C GLY A 34 4.27 13.68 -0.42
N THR A 35 3.50 14.47 0.32
CA THR A 35 2.81 14.03 1.53
C THR A 35 1.31 14.22 1.36
N VAL A 36 0.53 13.42 2.08
CA VAL A 36 -0.92 13.55 2.12
C VAL A 36 -1.41 13.27 3.53
N ARG A 37 -2.38 14.07 3.96
CA ARG A 37 -3.07 13.87 5.22
C ARG A 37 -4.18 12.84 5.03
N VAL A 38 -4.13 11.74 5.77
CA VAL A 38 -5.07 10.62 5.69
C VAL A 38 -5.78 10.46 7.02
N ALA A 39 -7.11 10.57 7.00
CA ALA A 39 -7.93 10.22 8.16
C ALA A 39 -8.15 8.70 8.20
N SER A 40 -7.96 8.10 9.36
CA SER A 40 -8.35 6.73 9.64
C SER A 40 -9.85 6.66 9.92
N SER A 41 -10.42 5.46 9.83
CA SER A 41 -11.81 5.18 10.23
C SER A 41 -12.08 5.44 11.72
N MET A 42 -11.04 5.65 12.52
CA MET A 42 -11.09 5.95 13.95
C MET A 42 -10.85 7.43 14.25
N GLY A 43 -10.88 8.30 13.24
CA GLY A 43 -10.73 9.76 13.37
C GLY A 43 -9.29 10.25 13.52
N GLN A 44 -8.32 9.33 13.63
CA GLN A 44 -6.90 9.69 13.71
C GLN A 44 -6.40 10.18 12.36
N VAL A 45 -5.61 11.24 12.37
CA VAL A 45 -5.05 11.85 11.18
C VAL A 45 -3.57 11.54 11.10
N GLU A 46 -3.13 10.98 9.98
CA GLU A 46 -1.73 10.64 9.73
C GLU A 46 -1.20 11.36 8.49
N HIS A 47 0.03 11.86 8.56
CA HIS A 47 0.76 12.35 7.40
C HIS A 47 1.51 11.18 6.75
N ARG A 48 1.18 10.87 5.50
CA ARG A 48 1.78 9.77 4.76
C ARG A 48 2.52 10.26 3.54
N PHE A 49 3.72 9.71 3.31
CA PHE A 49 4.43 9.89 2.06
C PHE A 49 3.66 9.30 0.89
N LYS A 50 3.85 9.88 -0.29
CA LYS A 50 3.22 9.45 -1.53
C LYS A 50 4.22 9.51 -2.67
N VAL A 51 4.36 8.40 -3.39
CA VAL A 51 5.32 8.23 -4.48
C VAL A 51 4.64 7.78 -5.77
N ARG A 52 5.29 8.01 -6.91
CA ARG A 52 4.88 7.49 -8.22
C ARG A 52 5.68 6.24 -8.53
N ILE A 53 5.00 5.13 -8.78
CA ILE A 53 5.64 3.84 -9.08
C ILE A 53 5.06 3.26 -10.37
N PRO A 54 5.88 2.87 -11.36
CA PRO A 54 5.41 2.11 -12.50
C PRO A 54 5.01 0.70 -12.05
N VAL A 55 3.79 0.31 -12.35
CA VAL A 55 3.25 -1.01 -11.99
C VAL A 55 2.65 -1.69 -13.21
N VAL A 56 2.67 -3.02 -13.21
CA VAL A 56 1.99 -3.84 -14.22
C VAL A 56 0.76 -4.45 -13.57
N ILE A 57 -0.43 -4.10 -14.08
CA ILE A 57 -1.71 -4.66 -13.63
C ILE A 57 -2.34 -5.37 -14.82
N LYS A 58 -2.56 -6.68 -14.71
CA LYS A 58 -3.13 -7.52 -15.79
C LYS A 58 -2.44 -7.28 -17.14
N GLY A 59 -1.10 -7.27 -17.15
CA GLY A 59 -0.29 -7.07 -18.36
C GLY A 59 -0.13 -5.62 -18.83
N ARG A 60 -0.90 -4.66 -18.28
CA ARG A 60 -0.80 -3.25 -18.65
C ARG A 60 0.13 -2.49 -17.70
N ARG A 61 1.20 -1.90 -18.24
CA ARG A 61 2.11 -1.01 -17.49
C ARG A 61 1.49 0.38 -17.34
N ILE A 62 1.36 0.86 -16.10
CA ILE A 62 0.83 2.19 -15.78
C ILE A 62 1.67 2.86 -14.69
N LEU A 63 1.71 4.20 -14.68
CA LEU A 63 2.29 4.96 -13.59
C LEU A 63 1.22 5.28 -12.55
N ALA A 64 1.34 4.70 -11.35
CA ALA A 64 0.36 4.85 -10.28
C ALA A 64 0.96 5.63 -9.10
N ARG A 65 0.11 6.34 -8.35
CA ARG A 65 0.51 6.99 -7.09
C ARG A 65 0.12 6.12 -5.91
N PHE A 66 1.07 5.87 -5.01
CA PHE A 66 0.82 5.10 -3.79
C PHE A 66 1.17 5.93 -2.57
N THR A 67 0.30 5.91 -1.56
CA THR A 67 0.63 6.36 -0.21
C THR A 67 1.36 5.25 0.53
N LEU A 68 2.45 5.57 1.20
CA LEU A 68 3.26 4.65 1.98
C LEU A 68 2.71 4.59 3.41
N SER A 69 2.65 3.39 3.99
CA SER A 69 2.12 3.16 5.33
C SER A 69 2.57 1.79 5.81
N ASP A 70 2.78 1.61 7.11
CA ASP A 70 2.86 0.26 7.65
C ASP A 70 1.50 -0.45 7.49
N ARG A 71 1.55 -1.64 6.90
CA ARG A 71 0.40 -2.50 6.65
C ARG A 71 0.65 -3.95 7.04
N SER A 72 1.60 -4.17 7.94
CA SER A 72 2.02 -5.49 8.44
C SER A 72 0.85 -6.31 9.00
N SER A 73 -0.16 -5.64 9.58
CA SER A 73 -1.35 -6.30 10.12
C SER A 73 -2.45 -6.58 9.10
N GLN A 74 -2.40 -6.04 7.88
CA GLN A 74 -3.48 -6.18 6.89
C GLN A 74 -3.28 -7.40 5.99
N VAL A 75 -4.37 -8.12 5.72
CA VAL A 75 -4.38 -9.25 4.77
C VAL A 75 -3.99 -8.82 3.35
N TYR A 76 -4.36 -7.59 2.96
CA TYR A 76 -4.02 -7.01 1.67
C TYR A 76 -3.00 -5.86 1.87
N PRO A 77 -1.71 -6.10 1.63
CA PRO A 77 -0.64 -5.12 1.89
C PRO A 77 -0.64 -3.95 0.89
N VAL A 78 -1.27 -4.12 -0.27
CA VAL A 78 -1.39 -3.09 -1.31
C VAL A 78 -2.87 -2.81 -1.58
N LEU A 79 -3.24 -1.53 -1.57
CA LEU A 79 -4.55 -1.08 -2.04
C LEU A 79 -4.40 -0.39 -3.40
N ILE A 80 -5.28 -0.74 -4.32
CA ILE A 80 -5.42 -0.09 -5.61
C ILE A 80 -6.64 0.83 -5.54
N GLY A 81 -6.39 2.14 -5.48
CA GLY A 81 -7.46 3.12 -5.36
C GLY A 81 -8.16 3.42 -6.69
N ARG A 82 -9.37 4.00 -6.61
CA ARG A 82 -10.18 4.44 -7.75
C ARG A 82 -9.40 5.27 -8.77
N SER A 83 -8.59 6.23 -8.33
CA SER A 83 -7.79 7.10 -9.22
C SER A 83 -6.78 6.34 -10.09
N THR A 84 -6.30 5.19 -9.60
CA THR A 84 -5.38 4.32 -10.36
C THR A 84 -6.14 3.52 -11.43
N LEU A 85 -7.40 3.17 -11.16
CA LEU A 85 -8.25 2.36 -12.03
C LEU A 85 -9.00 3.19 -13.08
N MET A 86 -9.34 4.44 -12.73
CA MET A 86 -10.16 5.35 -13.52
C MET A 86 -9.66 5.47 -14.97
N HIS A 87 -10.56 5.25 -15.94
CA HIS A 87 -10.29 5.23 -17.39
C HIS A 87 -9.24 4.19 -17.85
N LYS A 88 -8.91 3.20 -17.02
CA LYS A 88 -7.88 2.20 -17.33
C LYS A 88 -8.37 0.76 -17.18
N PHE A 89 -9.22 0.51 -16.19
CA PHE A 89 -9.72 -0.83 -15.86
C PHE A 89 -11.17 -0.76 -15.38
N VAL A 90 -11.89 -1.86 -15.55
CA VAL A 90 -13.19 -2.13 -14.93
C VAL A 90 -12.97 -3.15 -13.82
N VAL A 91 -13.60 -2.95 -12.67
CA VAL A 91 -13.59 -3.91 -11.56
C VAL A 91 -14.92 -4.63 -11.54
N ASP A 92 -14.90 -5.92 -11.80
CA ASP A 92 -16.03 -6.81 -11.58
C ASP A 92 -15.90 -7.46 -10.20
N VAL A 93 -16.86 -7.16 -9.32
CA VAL A 93 -16.86 -7.62 -7.92
C VAL A 93 -17.48 -9.00 -7.74
N ALA A 94 -18.16 -9.54 -8.76
CA ALA A 94 -18.69 -10.89 -8.73
C ALA A 94 -17.57 -11.94 -8.87
N HIS A 95 -16.41 -11.52 -9.38
CA HIS A 95 -15.28 -12.40 -9.65
C HIS A 95 -14.06 -12.05 -8.78
N GLY A 96 -13.33 -13.08 -8.36
CA GLY A 96 -12.08 -12.92 -7.61
C GLY A 96 -11.95 -13.90 -6.44
N LYS A 97 -10.75 -13.99 -5.88
CA LYS A 97 -10.46 -14.83 -4.72
C LYS A 97 -10.33 -13.95 -3.47
N ILE A 98 -11.35 -13.98 -2.63
CA ILE A 98 -11.34 -13.33 -1.33
C ILE A 98 -10.58 -14.23 -0.34
N LEU A 99 -9.64 -13.66 0.43
CA LEU A 99 -8.81 -14.38 1.37
C LEU A 99 -9.50 -14.58 2.74
N LYS A 100 -10.75 -15.09 2.73
CA LYS A 100 -11.64 -15.17 3.90
C LYS A 100 -10.99 -15.83 5.12
N THR A 101 -10.25 -16.94 4.93
CA THR A 101 -9.57 -17.63 6.04
C THR A 101 -8.48 -16.75 6.68
N LYS A 102 -7.72 -15.99 5.87
CA LYS A 102 -6.71 -15.06 6.38
C LYS A 102 -7.36 -13.88 7.09
N GLU A 103 -8.47 -13.36 6.56
CA GLU A 103 -9.25 -12.29 7.21
C GLU A 103 -9.82 -12.74 8.55
N ALA A 104 -10.43 -13.93 8.62
CA ALA A 104 -10.94 -14.50 9.86
C ALA A 104 -9.81 -14.72 10.89
N LYS A 105 -8.64 -15.20 10.46
CA LYS A 105 -7.47 -15.36 11.32
C LYS A 105 -6.99 -14.01 11.87
N ARG A 106 -6.89 -12.99 11.02
CA ARG A 106 -6.51 -11.62 11.40
C ARG A 106 -7.49 -11.01 12.41
N SER A 107 -8.80 -11.11 12.15
CA SER A 107 -9.80 -10.54 13.05
C SER A 107 -9.73 -11.18 14.44
N ARG A 108 -9.52 -12.51 14.51
CA ARG A 108 -9.32 -13.20 15.80
C ARG A 108 -8.06 -12.75 16.53
N SER A 109 -6.95 -12.50 15.83
CA SER A 109 -5.72 -12.04 16.47
C SER A 109 -5.74 -10.57 16.93
N LEU A 110 -6.68 -9.76 16.42
CA LEU A 110 -6.81 -8.33 16.78
C LEU A 110 -7.90 -8.07 17.83
N GLY A 111 -8.80 -9.02 18.09
CA GLY A 111 -9.93 -8.88 19.02
C GLY A 111 -9.67 -9.44 20.40
N ASN A 112 -8.41 -9.59 20.82
CA ASN A 112 -8.01 -10.26 22.06
C ASN A 112 -7.27 -9.34 23.05
N ASP A 113 -7.56 -8.03 22.97
CA ASP A 113 -7.17 -6.98 23.93
C ASP A 113 -8.43 -6.33 24.54
#